data_AF-A0A187NDS0-F1
#
_entry.id   AF-A0A187NDS0-F1
#
_cell.length_a   1.000
_cell.length_b   1.000
_cell.length_c   1.000
_cell.angle_alpha   90.00
_cell.angle_beta   90.00
_cell.angle_gamma   90.00
#
_symmetry.space_group_name_H-M   'P 1'
#
loop_
_entity.id
_entity.type
_entity.pdbx_description
1 polymer ?
#
loop_
_entity_poly.entity_id
_entity_poly.type
_entity_poly.pdbx_seq_one_letter_code
_entity_poly.pdbx_strand_id
1 'polypeptide(L)'
;MSNHIEWGHAAHSLYTLHPRERAIEELQPDDEDELTAPFVLGLWNENGDGLAVQGTRREILDYLGYVIAHVQRETDPRLELDQALKRLETLREQRSAVLENANYRTCDLARLDDVEVDLLNDVAAAAAEVNDQL
;
A
#
# COMPACT_ATOMS: atom_id res chain seq x y z
N MET A 1 -10.20 14.04 -20.33
CA MET A 1 -8.95 13.28 -20.11
C MET A 1 -9.32 11.82 -20.10
N SER A 2 -8.75 11.02 -21.01
CA SER A 2 -8.89 9.56 -20.99
C SER A 2 -7.68 9.03 -20.26
N ASN A 3 -7.87 8.34 -19.13
CA ASN A 3 -6.76 7.67 -18.46
C ASN A 3 -6.48 6.39 -19.24
N HIS A 4 -5.35 6.32 -19.95
CA HIS A 4 -4.86 5.05 -20.47
C HIS A 4 -4.24 4.31 -19.29
N ILE A 5 -4.94 3.29 -18.79
CA ILE A 5 -4.46 2.44 -17.69
C ILE A 5 -4.31 1.04 -18.26
N GLU A 6 -3.09 0.54 -18.19
CA GLU A 6 -2.75 -0.81 -18.62
C GLU A 6 -2.62 -1.72 -17.41
N TRP A 7 -3.15 -2.93 -17.55
CA TRP A 7 -3.13 -3.95 -16.51
C TRP A 7 -2.05 -4.98 -16.82
N GLY A 8 -1.38 -5.47 -15.79
CA GLY A 8 -0.34 -6.48 -15.92
C GLY A 8 -0.04 -7.16 -14.59
N HIS A 9 0.70 -8.27 -14.64
CA HIS A 9 1.19 -8.95 -13.45
C HIS A 9 2.64 -8.55 -13.13
N ALA A 10 2.89 -8.17 -11.88
CA ALA A 10 4.23 -7.79 -11.42
C ALA A 10 5.28 -8.89 -11.66
N ALA A 11 4.87 -10.17 -11.58
CA ALA A 11 5.75 -11.32 -11.81
C ALA A 11 6.28 -11.43 -13.25
N HIS A 12 5.61 -10.78 -14.21
CA HIS A 12 5.97 -10.81 -15.63
C HIS A 12 6.36 -9.42 -16.14
N SER A 13 6.45 -8.43 -15.26
CA SER A 13 6.85 -7.07 -15.62
C SER A 13 8.32 -7.04 -16.03
N LEU A 14 8.60 -6.24 -17.05
CA LEU A 14 9.94 -5.99 -17.57
C LEU A 14 10.37 -4.58 -17.19
N TYR A 15 11.65 -4.40 -16.91
CA TYR A 15 12.24 -3.10 -16.61
C TYR A 15 13.49 -2.89 -17.44
N THR A 16 13.65 -1.67 -17.95
CA THR A 16 14.83 -1.28 -18.72
C THR A 16 15.32 0.09 -18.28
N LEU A 17 16.64 0.31 -18.36
CA LEU A 17 17.24 1.62 -18.09
C LEU A 17 18.19 1.95 -19.23
N HIS A 18 17.90 3.03 -19.95
CA HIS A 18 18.67 3.47 -21.09
C HIS A 18 19.24 4.86 -20.86
N PRO A 19 20.47 5.15 -21.31
CA PRO A 19 20.88 6.52 -21.61
C PRO A 19 19.92 7.15 -22.63
N ARG A 20 19.76 8.48 -22.58
CA ARG A 20 18.84 9.22 -23.45
C ARG A 20 18.93 8.83 -24.91
N GLU A 21 20.14 8.78 -25.47
CA GLU A 21 20.36 8.53 -26.90
C GLU A 21 19.82 7.15 -27.29
N ARG A 22 20.07 6.14 -26.45
CA ARG A 22 19.58 4.78 -26.66
C ARG A 22 18.07 4.66 -26.44
N ALA A 23 17.52 5.44 -25.51
CA ALA A 23 16.08 5.49 -25.28
C ALA A 23 15.34 6.03 -26.51
N ILE A 24 15.88 7.04 -27.18
CA ILE A 24 15.32 7.58 -28.44
C ILE A 24 15.30 6.49 -29.52
N GLU A 25 16.42 5.79 -29.71
CA GLU A 25 16.53 4.74 -30.73
C GLU A 25 15.58 3.55 -30.48
N GLU A 26 15.47 3.10 -29.23
CA GLU A 26 14.76 1.87 -28.89
C GLU A 26 13.28 2.08 -28.56
N LEU A 27 12.93 3.20 -27.90
CA LEU A 27 11.55 3.49 -27.46
C LEU A 27 10.76 4.34 -28.46
N GLN A 28 11.45 5.01 -29.39
CA GLN A 28 10.83 5.80 -30.48
C GLN A 28 9.72 6.73 -29.97
N PRO A 29 10.03 7.68 -29.07
CA PRO A 29 9.04 8.60 -28.54
C PRO A 29 8.40 9.41 -29.68
N ASP A 30 7.14 9.80 -29.51
CA ASP A 30 6.42 10.64 -30.48
C ASP A 30 7.11 12.00 -30.70
N ASP A 31 7.78 12.52 -29.66
CA ASP A 31 8.60 13.73 -29.70
C ASP A 31 9.92 13.53 -28.93
N GLU A 32 11.04 13.52 -29.66
CA GLU A 32 12.38 13.36 -29.09
C GLU A 32 12.84 14.57 -28.25
N ASP A 33 12.30 15.77 -28.53
CA ASP A 33 12.67 17.01 -27.84
C ASP A 33 12.11 17.04 -26.42
N GLU A 34 11.09 16.23 -26.12
CA GLU A 34 10.53 16.08 -24.76
C GLU A 34 11.48 15.30 -23.83
N LEU A 35 12.37 14.46 -24.38
CA LEU A 35 13.38 13.74 -23.61
C LEU A 35 14.56 14.67 -23.31
N THR A 36 14.56 15.29 -22.15
CA THR A 36 15.57 16.26 -21.71
C THR A 36 16.55 15.69 -20.70
N ALA A 37 16.17 14.62 -20.00
CA ALA A 37 16.95 14.02 -18.92
C ALA A 37 17.93 12.94 -19.44
N PRO A 38 19.02 12.66 -18.71
CA PRO A 38 20.09 11.78 -19.21
C PRO A 38 19.75 10.29 -19.21
N PHE A 39 18.76 9.86 -18.43
CA PHE A 39 18.34 8.47 -18.35
C PHE A 39 16.82 8.34 -18.48
N VAL A 40 16.39 7.22 -19.05
CA VAL A 40 14.99 6.82 -19.15
C VAL A 40 14.82 5.41 -18.58
N LEU A 41 13.96 5.30 -17.57
CA LEU A 41 13.50 4.06 -16.97
C LEU A 41 12.20 3.63 -17.66
N GLY A 42 12.20 2.46 -18.31
CA GLY A 42 11.00 1.82 -18.84
C GLY A 42 10.45 0.79 -17.86
N LEU A 43 9.14 0.80 -17.63
CA LEU A 43 8.39 -0.14 -16.80
C LEU A 43 7.26 -0.71 -17.65
N TRP A 44 7.35 -1.99 -18.01
CA TRP A 44 6.47 -2.63 -18.99
C TRP A 44 5.76 -3.84 -18.39
N ASN A 45 4.52 -4.07 -18.83
CA ASN A 45 3.83 -5.33 -18.59
C ASN A 45 4.29 -6.41 -19.60
N GLU A 46 3.70 -7.60 -19.51
CA GLU A 46 4.02 -8.74 -20.37
C GLU A 46 3.68 -8.53 -21.87
N ASN A 47 2.81 -7.57 -22.17
CA ASN A 47 2.41 -7.22 -23.54
C ASN A 47 3.30 -6.14 -24.17
N GLY A 48 4.27 -5.59 -23.41
CA GLY A 48 5.12 -4.48 -23.85
C GLY A 48 4.50 -3.09 -23.65
N ASP A 49 3.30 -3.05 -23.08
CA ASP A 49 2.55 -1.86 -22.70
C ASP A 49 3.10 -1.33 -21.36
N GLY A 50 3.33 -0.01 -21.23
CA GLY A 50 3.75 0.55 -19.95
C GLY A 50 4.15 2.01 -19.92
N LEU A 51 5.03 2.35 -18.97
CA LEU A 51 5.42 3.72 -18.65
C LEU A 51 6.93 3.92 -18.80
N ALA A 52 7.31 4.97 -19.51
CA ALA A 52 8.67 5.50 -19.51
C ALA A 52 8.78 6.75 -18.60
N VAL A 53 9.76 6.75 -17.71
CA VAL A 53 10.06 7.86 -16.79
C VAL A 53 11.49 8.34 -17.03
N GLN A 54 11.66 9.61 -17.35
CA GLN A 54 12.98 10.21 -17.56
C GLN A 54 13.47 10.94 -16.29
N GLY A 55 14.79 10.96 -16.07
CA GLY A 55 15.38 11.68 -14.95
C GLY A 55 16.89 11.53 -14.86
N THR A 56 17.49 12.23 -13.91
CA THR A 56 18.85 11.92 -13.47
C THR A 56 18.88 10.60 -12.69
N ARG A 57 20.07 10.00 -12.55
CA ARG A 57 20.25 8.79 -11.71
C ARG A 57 19.67 8.98 -10.30
N ARG A 58 19.84 10.16 -9.70
CA ARG A 58 19.35 10.44 -8.34
C ARG A 58 17.82 10.44 -8.31
N GLU A 59 17.19 11.15 -9.24
CA GLU A 59 15.73 11.26 -9.30
C GLU A 59 15.06 9.92 -9.57
N ILE A 60 15.62 9.09 -10.45
CA ILE A 60 15.09 7.75 -10.71
C ILE A 60 15.18 6.87 -9.45
N LEU A 61 16.30 6.91 -8.72
CA LEU A 61 16.44 6.17 -7.46
C LEU A 61 15.49 6.68 -6.38
N ASP A 62 15.34 8.00 -6.25
CA ASP A 62 14.41 8.62 -5.30
C ASP A 62 12.97 8.21 -5.62
N TYR A 63 12.58 8.26 -6.91
CA TYR A 63 11.27 7.80 -7.38
C TYR A 63 11.00 6.34 -7.00
N LEU A 64 11.92 5.42 -7.32
CA LEU A 64 11.78 4.00 -6.95
C LEU A 64 11.72 3.81 -5.44
N GLY A 65 12.52 4.56 -4.68
CA GLY A 65 12.47 4.55 -3.22
C GLY A 65 11.10 4.94 -2.68
N TYR A 66 10.47 5.99 -3.24
CA TYR A 66 9.12 6.38 -2.86
C TYR A 66 8.06 5.35 -3.24
N VAL A 67 8.16 4.74 -4.43
CA VAL A 67 7.25 3.68 -4.86
C VAL A 67 7.35 2.48 -3.91
N ILE A 68 8.57 2.01 -3.61
CA ILE A 68 8.81 0.90 -2.67
C ILE A 68 8.24 1.23 -1.30
N ALA A 69 8.55 2.41 -0.75
CA ALA A 69 8.06 2.81 0.57
C ALA A 69 6.53 2.90 0.61
N HIS A 70 5.91 3.37 -0.47
CA HIS A 70 4.46 3.44 -0.57
C HIS A 70 3.83 2.05 -0.62
N VAL A 71 4.33 1.15 -1.49
CA VAL A 71 3.85 -0.24 -1.55
C VAL A 71 3.98 -0.90 -0.19
N GLN A 72 5.15 -0.83 0.45
CA GLN A 72 5.38 -1.40 1.78
C GLN A 72 4.38 -0.89 2.82
N ARG A 73 4.06 0.40 2.81
CA ARG A 73 3.11 0.99 3.76
C ARG A 73 1.68 0.53 3.49
N GLU A 74 1.25 0.53 2.24
CA GLU A 74 -0.14 0.19 1.89
C GLU A 74 -0.40 -1.32 1.94
N THR A 75 0.64 -2.15 1.84
CA THR A 75 0.52 -3.61 1.93
C THR A 75 1.03 -4.16 3.26
N ASP A 76 1.27 -3.32 4.29
CA ASP A 76 1.69 -3.81 5.61
C ASP A 76 0.47 -4.40 6.34
N PRO A 77 0.38 -5.73 6.51
CA PRO A 77 -0.77 -6.38 7.17
C PRO A 77 -0.84 -6.00 8.66
N ARG A 78 0.26 -5.50 9.24
CA ARG A 78 0.30 -5.12 10.66
C ARG A 78 -0.50 -3.85 10.92
N LEU A 79 -0.74 -3.01 9.90
CA LEU A 79 -1.48 -1.78 10.08
C LEU A 79 -2.94 -2.04 10.49
N GLU A 80 -3.58 -3.05 9.90
CA GLU A 80 -4.93 -3.45 10.28
C GLU A 80 -4.96 -4.10 11.67
N LEU A 81 -3.99 -4.98 11.96
CA LEU A 81 -3.84 -5.60 13.27
C LEU A 81 -3.63 -4.56 14.39
N ASP A 82 -2.74 -3.59 14.19
CA ASP A 82 -2.47 -2.51 15.14
C ASP A 82 -3.71 -1.66 15.40
N GLN A 83 -4.52 -1.40 14.36
CA GLN A 83 -5.78 -0.68 14.52
C GLN A 83 -6.81 -1.49 15.31
N ALA A 84 -6.96 -2.79 15.01
CA ALA A 84 -7.86 -3.68 15.72
C ALA A 84 -7.46 -3.81 17.21
N LEU A 85 -6.17 -3.95 17.50
CA LEU A 85 -5.64 -3.99 18.87
C LEU A 85 -5.90 -2.69 19.64
N LYS A 86 -5.70 -1.52 19.01
CA LYS A 86 -6.02 -0.21 19.63
C LYS A 86 -7.50 -0.06 19.95
N ARG A 87 -8.38 -0.50 19.04
CA ARG A 87 -9.83 -0.52 19.30
C ARG A 87 -10.16 -1.41 20.50
N LEU A 88 -9.48 -2.56 20.63
CA LEU A 88 -9.71 -3.50 21.72
C LEU A 88 -9.26 -2.93 23.06
N GLU A 89 -8.12 -2.26 23.08
CA GLU A 89 -7.63 -1.53 24.26
C GLU A 89 -8.63 -0.45 24.69
N THR A 90 -9.11 0.37 23.75
CA THR A 90 -10.13 1.40 24.02
C THR A 90 -11.43 0.80 24.57
N LEU A 91 -11.87 -0.35 24.05
CA LEU A 91 -13.08 -1.02 24.55
C LEU A 91 -12.90 -1.51 26.00
N ARG A 92 -11.71 -2.04 26.34
CA ARG A 92 -11.38 -2.47 27.70
C ARG A 92 -11.39 -1.30 28.68
N GLU A 93 -10.87 -0.14 28.27
CA GLU A 93 -10.94 1.09 29.06
C GLU A 93 -12.39 1.53 29.29
N GLN A 94 -13.23 1.53 28.25
CA GLN A 94 -14.65 1.84 28.36
C GLN A 94 -15.38 0.90 29.32
N ARG A 95 -15.07 -0.40 29.24
CA ARG A 95 -15.63 -1.41 30.15
C ARG A 95 -15.21 -1.17 31.59
N SER A 96 -13.93 -0.86 31.84
CA SER A 96 -13.45 -0.50 33.19
C SER A 96 -14.22 0.70 33.75
N ALA A 97 -14.39 1.75 32.94
CA ALA A 97 -15.13 2.95 33.34
C ALA A 97 -16.61 2.68 33.66
N VAL A 98 -17.27 1.77 32.93
CA VAL A 98 -18.65 1.35 33.23
C VAL A 98 -18.71 0.58 34.55
N LEU A 99 -17.77 -0.34 34.79
CA LEU A 99 -17.72 -1.13 36.03
C LEU A 99 -17.42 -0.27 37.27
N GLU A 100 -16.64 0.80 37.12
CA GLU A 100 -16.34 1.77 38.18
C GLU A 100 -17.54 2.68 38.51
N ASN A 101 -18.55 2.73 37.64
CA ASN A 101 -19.74 3.54 37.86
C ASN A 101 -20.70 2.82 38.81
N ALA A 102 -20.88 3.35 40.03
CA ALA A 102 -21.71 2.75 41.08
C ALA A 102 -23.18 2.49 40.70
N ASN A 103 -23.68 3.08 39.59
CA ASN A 103 -25.04 2.92 39.09
C ASN A 103 -25.12 2.30 37.68
N TYR A 104 -24.11 1.54 37.25
CA TYR A 104 -24.14 0.93 35.92
C TYR A 104 -25.34 0.00 35.73
N ARG A 105 -25.89 -0.03 34.51
CA ARG A 105 -26.94 -0.98 34.15
C ARG A 105 -26.33 -2.18 33.47
N THR A 106 -26.87 -3.37 33.72
CA THR A 106 -26.41 -4.62 33.11
C THR A 106 -26.51 -4.60 31.59
N CYS A 107 -27.44 -3.82 31.02
CA CYS A 107 -27.56 -3.62 29.57
C CYS A 107 -26.38 -2.83 28.96
N ASP A 108 -25.69 -2.01 29.73
CA ASP A 108 -24.52 -1.25 29.25
C ASP A 108 -23.31 -2.18 29.07
N LEU A 109 -23.18 -3.20 29.92
CA LEU A 109 -22.18 -4.26 29.80
C LEU A 109 -22.48 -5.22 28.65
N ALA A 110 -23.74 -5.68 28.52
CA ALA A 110 -24.13 -6.59 27.44
C ALA A 110 -23.82 -6.00 26.05
N ARG A 111 -24.07 -4.70 25.86
CA ARG A 111 -23.71 -3.99 24.62
C ARG A 111 -22.21 -3.93 24.36
N LEU A 112 -21.39 -3.83 25.41
CA LEU A 112 -19.93 -3.84 25.27
C LEU A 112 -19.40 -5.26 24.99
N ASP A 113 -20.01 -6.29 25.57
CA ASP A 113 -19.66 -7.69 25.32
C ASP A 113 -19.92 -8.08 23.85
N ASP A 114 -21.05 -7.65 23.27
CA ASP A 114 -21.35 -7.88 21.84
C ASP A 114 -20.28 -7.21 20.94
N VAL A 115 -19.88 -5.98 21.25
CA VAL A 115 -18.83 -5.25 20.52
C VAL A 115 -17.45 -5.91 20.73
N GLU A 116 -17.17 -6.48 21.91
CA GLU A 116 -15.92 -7.20 22.19
C GLU A 116 -15.79 -8.44 21.31
N VAL A 117 -16.87 -9.21 21.13
CA VAL A 117 -16.87 -10.41 20.28
C VAL A 117 -16.56 -10.07 18.83
N ASP A 118 -17.23 -9.07 18.26
CA ASP A 118 -16.99 -8.64 16.88
C ASP A 118 -15.54 -8.18 16.69
N LEU A 119 -15.02 -7.41 17.65
CA LEU A 119 -13.67 -6.89 17.58
C LEU A 119 -12.58 -7.96 17.78
N LEU A 120 -12.85 -8.99 18.59
CA LEU A 120 -11.95 -10.14 18.72
C LEU A 120 -11.90 -10.96 17.42
N ASN A 121 -13.01 -11.04 16.68
CA ASN A 121 -13.02 -11.66 15.35
C ASN A 121 -12.20 -10.83 14.35
N ASP A 122 -12.32 -9.49 14.38
CA ASP A 122 -11.49 -8.60 13.55
C ASP A 122 -10.00 -8.75 13.86
N VAL A 123 -9.62 -8.82 15.14
CA VAL A 123 -8.24 -9.07 15.56
C VAL A 123 -7.76 -10.44 15.08
N ALA A 124 -8.59 -11.49 15.20
CA ALA A 124 -8.23 -12.83 14.75
C ALA A 124 -8.01 -12.90 13.23
N ALA A 125 -8.86 -12.21 12.45
CA ALA A 125 -8.72 -12.11 11.00
C ALA A 125 -7.43 -11.37 10.60
N ALA A 126 -7.19 -10.18 11.16
CA ALA A 126 -5.97 -9.41 10.88
C ALA A 126 -4.70 -10.14 11.33
N ALA A 127 -4.74 -10.86 12.45
CA ALA A 127 -3.61 -11.67 12.92
C ALA A 127 -3.34 -12.87 12.00
N ALA A 128 -4.37 -13.51 11.45
CA ALA A 128 -4.22 -14.57 10.46
C ALA A 128 -3.56 -14.04 9.19
N GLU A 129 -3.97 -12.87 8.70
CA GLU A 129 -3.38 -12.23 7.53
C GLU A 129 -1.89 -11.88 7.74
N VAL A 130 -1.52 -11.33 8.91
CA VAL A 130 -0.11 -11.11 9.26
C VAL A 130 0.67 -12.43 9.25
N ASN A 131 0.09 -13.51 9.79
CA ASN A 131 0.78 -14.79 9.90
C ASN A 131 0.96 -15.51 8.55
N ASP A 132 0.03 -15.34 7.62
CA ASP A 132 0.14 -15.90 6.26
C ASP A 132 1.22 -15.19 5.41
N GLN A 133 1.66 -14.01 5.82
CA GLN A 133 2.68 -13.20 5.14
C GLN A 133 4.09 -13.27 5.77
N LEU A 134 4.29 -14.09 6.81
CA LEU A 134 5.59 -14.35 7.47
C LEU A 134 6.31 -15.59 6.91
#